data_AF-A0A0F2E1E0-F1
#
_entry.id   AF-A0A0F2E1E0-F1
#
_cell.length_a   1.000
_cell.length_b   1.000
_cell.length_c   1.000
_cell.angle_alpha   90.00
_cell.angle_beta   90.00
_cell.angle_gamma   90.00
#
_symmetry.space_group_name_H-M   'P 1'
#
loop_
_entity.id
_entity.type
_entity.pdbx_description
1 polymer ?
#
loop_
_entity_poly.entity_id
_entity_poly.type
_entity_poly.pdbx_seq_one_letter_code
_entity_poly.pdbx_strand_id
1 'polypeptide(L)'
;MLLKFTEDAWADYCYWQTQDKKTLKRINKLIKDIQRDPFTGIGKPEPLKYDYQGAWSRRIDAENRLIYMMDGDSVAFLSFKDHY
;
A
#
# COMPACT_ATOMS: atom_id res chain seq x y z
N MET A 1 -8.12 -10.45 -8.85
CA MET A 1 -7.99 -9.04 -8.45
C MET A 1 -6.84 -8.41 -9.21
N LEU A 2 -7.09 -7.36 -9.99
CA LEU A 2 -6.05 -6.61 -10.69
C LEU A 2 -5.34 -5.65 -9.73
N LEU A 3 -4.04 -5.44 -9.94
CA LEU A 3 -3.23 -4.49 -9.17
C LEU A 3 -2.86 -3.32 -10.08
N LYS A 4 -3.35 -2.13 -9.74
CA LYS A 4 -3.07 -0.87 -10.42
C LYS A 4 -2.11 -0.07 -9.56
N PHE A 5 -1.18 0.63 -10.20
CA PHE A 5 -0.20 1.48 -9.55
C PHE A 5 -0.30 2.86 -10.18
N THR A 6 -0.35 3.91 -9.37
CA THR A 6 -0.03 5.26 -9.86
C THR A 6 1.46 5.31 -10.26
N GLU A 7 1.86 6.32 -11.03
CA GLU A 7 3.27 6.51 -11.37
C GLU A 7 4.13 6.67 -10.11
N ASP A 8 3.64 7.41 -9.11
CA ASP A 8 4.31 7.57 -7.82
C ASP A 8 4.43 6.26 -7.04
N ALA A 9 3.36 5.47 -6.95
CA ALA A 9 3.41 4.16 -6.30
C ALA A 9 4.37 3.20 -7.02
N TRP A 10 4.42 3.27 -8.35
CA TRP A 10 5.35 2.47 -9.13
C TRP A 10 6.81 2.89 -8.88
N ALA A 11 7.08 4.19 -8.83
CA ALA A 11 8.38 4.75 -8.51
C ALA A 11 8.83 4.36 -7.08
N ASP A 12 7.95 4.47 -6.09
CA ASP A 12 8.21 4.03 -4.72
C ASP A 12 8.57 2.54 -4.66
N TYR A 13 7.79 1.71 -5.35
CA TYR A 13 8.04 0.27 -5.39
C TYR A 13 9.40 -0.05 -6.02
N CYS A 14 9.76 0.62 -7.13
CA CYS A 14 11.06 0.48 -7.79
C CYS A 14 12.21 0.99 -6.90
N TYR A 15 12.01 2.10 -6.18
CA TYR A 15 12.96 2.63 -5.21
C TYR A 15 13.32 1.57 -4.17
N TRP A 16 12.32 0.94 -3.54
CA TRP A 16 12.55 -0.08 -2.52
C TRP A 16 13.28 -1.33 -3.03
N GLN A 17 13.22 -1.64 -4.33
CA GLN A 17 13.99 -2.74 -4.90
C GLN A 17 15.50 -2.53 -4.83
N THR A 18 15.95 -1.28 -4.86
CA THR A 18 17.37 -0.92 -4.86
C THR A 18 17.89 -0.54 -3.48
N GLN A 19 17.02 -0.09 -2.57
CA GLN A 19 17.43 0.46 -1.27
C GLN A 19 17.39 -0.56 -0.14
N ASP A 20 16.21 -1.11 0.18
CA ASP A 20 16.05 -2.05 1.31
C ASP A 20 15.14 -3.23 0.94
N LYS A 21 15.78 -4.38 0.74
CA LYS A 21 15.10 -5.65 0.44
C LYS A 21 14.19 -6.13 1.56
N LYS A 22 14.41 -5.74 2.82
CA LYS A 22 13.53 -6.11 3.93
C LYS A 22 12.21 -5.35 3.83
N THR A 23 12.27 -4.05 3.59
CA THR A 23 11.09 -3.21 3.33
C THR A 23 10.33 -3.66 2.09
N LEU A 24 11.02 -3.98 0.99
CA LEU A 24 10.38 -4.56 -0.20
C LEU A 24 9.63 -5.86 0.11
N LYS A 25 10.24 -6.79 0.87
CA LYS A 25 9.59 -8.04 1.28
C LYS A 25 8.33 -7.76 2.13
N ARG A 26 8.38 -6.74 2.99
CA ARG A 26 7.24 -6.32 3.81
C ARG A 26 6.11 -5.75 2.95
N ILE A 27 6.43 -4.89 1.98
CA ILE A 27 5.47 -4.36 0.99
C ILE A 27 4.79 -5.51 0.24
N ASN A 28 5.57 -6.45 -0.29
CA ASN A 28 5.03 -7.61 -1.01
C ASN A 28 4.11 -8.48 -0.15
N LYS A 29 4.41 -8.60 1.15
CA LYS A 29 3.53 -9.31 2.09
C LYS A 29 2.21 -8.56 2.31
N LEU A 30 2.25 -7.23 2.42
CA LEU A 30 1.06 -6.40 2.55
C LEU A 30 0.19 -6.46 1.28
N ILE A 31 0.78 -6.36 0.08
CA ILE A 31 0.06 -6.49 -1.19
C ILE A 31 -0.71 -7.81 -1.23
N LYS A 32 -0.06 -8.93 -0.91
CA LYS A 32 -0.71 -10.25 -0.88
C LYS A 32 -1.83 -10.35 0.15
N ASP A 33 -1.67 -9.71 1.32
CA ASP A 33 -2.70 -9.69 2.36
C ASP A 33 -3.92 -8.86 1.93
N ILE A 34 -3.69 -7.68 1.31
CA ILE A 34 -4.75 -6.83 0.74
C ILE A 34 -5.53 -7.59 -0.34
N GLN A 35 -4.85 -8.40 -1.16
CA GLN A 35 -5.53 -9.20 -2.18
C GLN A 35 -6.50 -10.23 -1.61
N ARG A 36 -6.27 -10.70 -0.38
CA ARG A 36 -7.14 -11.66 0.31
C ARG A 36 -8.22 -10.95 1.11
N ASP A 37 -7.82 -10.00 1.94
CA ASP A 37 -8.69 -9.30 2.90
C ASP A 37 -8.39 -7.80 2.86
N PRO A 38 -9.03 -7.03 1.97
CA PRO A 38 -8.66 -5.64 1.73
C PRO A 38 -8.78 -4.72 2.94
N PHE A 39 -9.67 -4.99 3.89
CA PHE A 39 -9.98 -4.03 4.98
C PHE A 39 -9.53 -4.50 6.37
N THR A 40 -8.90 -5.67 6.47
CA THR A 40 -8.44 -6.26 7.74
C THR A 40 -7.06 -6.93 7.55
N GLY A 41 -6.50 -7.48 8.62
CA GLY A 41 -5.24 -8.21 8.55
C GLY A 41 -4.01 -7.38 8.95
N ILE A 42 -2.88 -7.66 8.29
CA ILE A 42 -1.57 -7.17 8.75
C ILE A 42 -1.33 -5.72 8.37
N GLY A 43 -0.51 -5.04 9.18
CA GLY A 43 -0.15 -3.63 8.95
C GLY A 43 -1.17 -2.65 9.53
N LYS A 44 -2.11 -3.10 10.38
CA LYS A 44 -3.11 -2.25 11.04
C LYS A 44 -3.85 -1.37 10.00
N PRO A 45 -4.74 -1.97 9.19
CA PRO A 45 -5.49 -1.24 8.16
C PRO A 45 -6.31 -0.12 8.80
N GLU A 46 -6.15 1.10 8.28
CA GLU A 46 -6.81 2.30 8.78
C GLU A 46 -7.47 3.04 7.59
N PRO A 47 -8.80 3.29 7.61
CA PRO A 47 -9.44 4.08 6.57
C PRO A 47 -9.03 5.55 6.71
N LEU A 48 -8.76 6.19 5.57
CA LEU A 48 -8.31 7.57 5.50
C LEU A 48 -9.50 8.53 5.33
N LYS A 49 -9.28 9.79 5.70
CA LYS A 49 -10.31 10.84 5.75
C LYS A 49 -9.90 12.04 4.89
N TYR A 50 -10.85 12.96 4.68
CA TYR A 50 -10.65 14.21 3.93
C TYR A 50 -10.20 13.96 2.49
N ASP A 51 -9.06 14.50 2.07
CA ASP A 51 -8.55 14.43 0.71
C ASP A 51 -8.29 12.99 0.22
N TYR A 52 -8.18 12.04 1.15
CA TYR A 52 -8.00 10.61 0.88
C TYR A 52 -9.24 9.77 1.20
N GLN A 53 -10.44 10.38 1.17
CA GLN A 53 -11.67 9.65 1.44
C GLN A 53 -11.84 8.45 0.48
N GLY A 54 -12.01 7.25 1.06
CA GLY A 54 -12.12 5.99 0.32
C GLY A 54 -10.80 5.23 0.18
N ALA A 55 -9.67 5.85 0.49
CA ALA A 55 -8.38 5.18 0.59
C ALA A 55 -8.17 4.54 1.97
N TRP A 56 -7.21 3.62 2.02
CA TRP A 56 -6.80 2.86 3.18
C TRP A 56 -5.28 2.89 3.31
N SER A 57 -4.82 2.96 4.54
CA SER A 57 -3.41 2.93 4.90
C SER A 57 -3.06 1.64 5.65
N ARG A 58 -1.88 1.09 5.37
CA ARG A 58 -1.26 0.01 6.15
C ARG A 58 0.19 0.34 6.46
N ARG A 59 0.61 0.02 7.68
CA ARG A 59 1.97 0.18 8.18
C ARG A 59 2.93 -0.81 7.54
N ILE A 60 3.85 -0.26 6.75
CA ILE A 60 5.04 -0.96 6.29
C ILE A 60 5.97 -1.14 7.48
N ASP A 61 6.33 -0.02 8.11
CA ASP A 61 7.13 0.06 9.33
C ASP A 61 6.62 1.20 10.25
N ALA A 62 7.47 1.76 11.11
CA ALA A 62 7.10 2.86 12.00
C ALA A 62 6.74 4.14 11.20
N GLU A 63 7.47 4.42 10.13
CA GLU A 63 7.45 5.67 9.36
C GLU A 63 6.65 5.53 8.08
N ASN A 64 6.89 4.48 7.29
CA ASN A 64 6.34 4.32 5.95
C ASN A 64 4.94 3.69 5.96
N ARG A 65 4.08 4.17 5.06
CA ARG A 65 2.74 3.64 4.81
C ARG A 65 2.58 3.19 3.37
N LEU A 66 1.84 2.08 3.22
CA LEU A 66 1.26 1.65 1.97
C LEU A 66 -0.15 2.22 1.91
N ILE A 67 -0.45 2.97 0.84
CA ILE A 67 -1.77 3.57 0.62
C ILE A 67 -2.40 2.95 -0.61
N TYR A 68 -3.67 2.59 -0.50
CA TYR A 68 -4.43 1.99 -1.58
C TYR A 68 -5.91 2.33 -1.49
N MET A 69 -6.62 2.14 -2.58
CA MET A 69 -8.07 2.20 -2.65
C MET A 69 -8.61 1.00 -3.42
N MET A 70 -9.82 0.55 -3.07
CA MET A 70 -10.55 -0.45 -3.86
C MET A 70 -11.23 0.26 -5.02
N ASP A 71 -11.07 -0.30 -6.22
CA ASP A 71 -11.70 0.15 -7.46
C ASP A 71 -12.38 -1.05 -8.12
N GLY A 72 -13.65 -1.27 -7.74
CA GLY A 72 -14.38 -2.51 -8.06
C GLY A 72 -13.64 -3.74 -7.54
N ASP A 73 -13.34 -4.68 -8.46
CA ASP A 73 -12.59 -5.91 -8.18
C ASP A 73 -11.05 -5.74 -8.31
N SER A 74 -10.59 -4.49 -8.33
CA SER A 74 -9.17 -4.14 -8.42
C SER A 74 -8.71 -3.31 -7.22
N VAL A 75 -7.41 -3.29 -7.00
CA VAL A 75 -6.76 -2.43 -5.99
C VAL A 75 -5.89 -1.44 -6.74
N ALA A 76 -6.04 -0.15 -6.42
CA ALA A 76 -5.14 0.90 -6.88
C ALA A 76 -4.22 1.32 -5.73
N PHE A 77 -2.91 1.13 -5.87
CA PHE A 77 -1.90 1.60 -4.95
C PHE A 77 -1.51 3.04 -5.29
N LEU A 78 -1.50 3.89 -4.27
CA LEU A 78 -1.21 5.33 -4.38
C LEU A 78 0.21 5.68 -3.92
N SER A 79 0.74 4.97 -2.92
CA SER A 79 2.13 5.11 -2.44
C SER A 79 2.60 3.88 -1.65
N PHE A 80 3.93 3.67 -1.61
CA PHE A 80 4.61 2.72 -0.72
C PHE A 80 5.69 3.37 0.16
N LYS A 81 5.69 4.70 0.27
CA LYS A 81 6.67 5.46 1.07
C LYS A 81 6.02 6.66 1.78
N ASP A 82 4.69 6.68 1.88
CA ASP A 82 4.04 7.85 2.42
C ASP A 82 4.23 7.96 3.94
N HIS A 83 4.23 9.20 4.39
CA HIS A 83 4.33 9.64 5.76
C HIS A 83 3.20 10.64 5.98
N TYR A 84 1.96 10.17 6.09
CA TYR A 84 0.88 11.02 6.59
C TYR A 84 1.30 11.77 7.85
#